data_AF-A0A1I7SYD0-F1
#
_entry.id   AF-A0A1I7SYD0-F1
#
_cell.length_a   1.000
_cell.length_b   1.000
_cell.length_c   1.000
_cell.angle_alpha   90.00
_cell.angle_beta   90.00
_cell.angle_gamma   90.00
#
_symmetry.space_group_name_H-M   'P 1'
#
loop_
_entity.id
_entity.type
_entity.pdbx_description
1 polymer ?
#
loop_
_entity_poly.entity_id
_entity_poly.type
_entity_poly.pdbx_seq_one_letter_code
_entity_poly.pdbx_strand_id
1 'polypeptide(L)'
;MNPFNCSEETSEENCVICGYQAKSKRFGYPACMSCTVFFRRSVIKNADYSCLRHRDCQVFKELRAACKYCRFQKCIRFGMKQSFVVTRDLTGPRNSSLFSLNVAQSLVKTMVVMQQDNWKEHRDNQVEKMRRATVSDVNQMFKWSFNNAIEWAAQFEPFVRLSNKEQKCVISEYGFMFFIIDQGFRNAEKSREGIWMLQNGTFFDYFDYSEHQNIDNSKEKR
;
A
#
# COMPACT_ATOMS: atom_id res chain seq x y z
N MET A 1 33.30 -11.40 -32.82
CA MET A 1 34.05 -11.48 -31.56
C MET A 1 33.09 -11.11 -30.44
N ASN A 2 32.67 -12.08 -29.64
CA ASN A 2 31.63 -11.90 -28.62
C ASN A 2 32.31 -11.86 -27.24
N PRO A 3 32.20 -10.77 -26.45
CA PRO A 3 32.92 -10.62 -25.20
C PRO A 3 32.00 -10.92 -24.02
N PHE A 4 31.61 -12.18 -23.85
CA PHE A 4 30.96 -12.64 -22.61
C PHE A 4 31.38 -14.07 -22.32
N ASN A 5 32.58 -14.20 -21.76
CA ASN A 5 32.93 -15.38 -20.99
C ASN A 5 33.61 -14.91 -19.70
N CYS A 6 32.79 -14.61 -18.69
CA CYS A 6 33.28 -14.48 -17.33
C CYS A 6 32.96 -15.82 -16.66
N SER A 7 33.98 -16.66 -16.56
CA SER A 7 33.92 -17.94 -15.86
C SER A 7 33.53 -17.72 -14.40
N GLU A 8 32.30 -18.10 -14.04
CA GLU A 8 31.91 -18.31 -12.65
C GLU A 8 32.63 -19.57 -12.13
N GLU A 9 33.85 -19.39 -11.62
CA GLU A 9 34.45 -20.36 -10.69
C GLU A 9 33.68 -20.30 -9.37
N THR A 10 32.61 -21.08 -9.27
CA THR A 10 31.93 -21.35 -8.00
C THR A 10 32.78 -22.34 -7.20
N SER A 11 33.81 -21.85 -6.51
CA SER A 11 34.41 -22.63 -5.44
C SER A 11 33.38 -22.78 -4.31
N GLU A 12 32.88 -24.00 -4.14
CA GLU A 12 32.00 -24.36 -3.02
C GLU A 12 32.79 -24.28 -1.69
N GLU A 13 32.93 -23.06 -1.15
CA GLU A 13 33.60 -22.84 0.12
C GLU A 13 32.68 -23.19 1.30
N ASN A 14 33.22 -23.81 2.34
CA ASN A 14 32.48 -24.09 3.56
C ASN A 14 32.36 -22.84 4.44
N CYS A 15 31.23 -22.68 5.13
CA CYS A 15 31.01 -21.57 6.06
C CYS A 15 32.00 -21.62 7.22
N VAL A 16 32.84 -20.60 7.36
CA VAL A 16 33.88 -20.52 8.41
C VAL A 16 33.31 -20.54 9.84
N ILE A 17 32.01 -20.26 10.00
CA ILE A 17 31.35 -20.22 11.30
C ILE A 17 30.82 -21.60 11.73
N CYS A 18 30.17 -22.33 10.84
CA CYS A 18 29.45 -23.56 11.20
C CYS A 18 29.75 -24.78 10.31
N GLY A 19 30.68 -24.64 9.35
CA GLY A 19 31.07 -25.72 8.44
C GLY A 19 30.08 -26.04 7.32
N TYR A 20 28.85 -25.51 7.36
CA TYR A 20 27.86 -25.75 6.31
C TYR A 20 28.21 -25.05 4.99
N GLN A 21 27.82 -25.62 3.86
CA GLN A 21 28.07 -25.06 2.52
C GLN A 21 27.72 -23.57 2.44
N ALA A 22 28.67 -22.76 1.96
CA ALA A 22 28.47 -21.36 1.65
C ALA A 22 28.42 -21.19 0.12
N LYS A 23 27.44 -20.42 -0.35
CA LYS A 23 27.29 -20.13 -1.77
C LYS A 23 28.18 -18.98 -2.24
N SER A 24 28.58 -18.10 -1.31
CA SER A 24 29.42 -16.94 -1.59
C SER A 24 29.98 -16.33 -0.29
N LYS A 25 30.99 -15.46 -0.44
CA LYS A 25 31.54 -14.65 0.64
C LYS A 25 30.57 -13.53 1.00
N ARG A 26 30.26 -13.37 2.29
CA ARG A 26 29.43 -12.27 2.80
C ARG A 26 30.00 -11.70 4.09
N PHE A 27 30.00 -10.36 4.16
CA PHE A 27 30.67 -9.61 5.22
C PHE A 27 32.18 -9.92 5.32
N GLY A 28 32.81 -10.22 4.17
CA GLY A 28 34.26 -10.46 4.04
C GLY A 28 34.69 -11.93 4.03
N TYR A 29 33.84 -12.87 4.45
CA TYR A 29 34.22 -14.28 4.60
C TYR A 29 33.16 -15.27 4.08
N PRO A 30 33.53 -16.52 3.75
CA PRO A 30 32.59 -17.55 3.31
C PRO A 30 31.58 -17.88 4.41
N ALA A 31 30.30 -17.57 4.19
CA ALA A 31 29.27 -17.73 5.22
C ALA A 31 27.94 -18.23 4.64
N CYS A 32 27.39 -19.27 5.27
CA CYS A 32 26.06 -19.77 4.89
C CYS A 32 24.95 -18.76 5.19
N MET A 33 23.79 -18.90 4.54
CA MET A 33 22.63 -18.02 4.70
C MET A 33 22.27 -17.76 6.17
N SER A 34 22.20 -18.80 7.00
CA SER A 34 21.78 -18.62 8.38
C SER A 34 22.80 -17.79 9.20
N CYS A 35 24.11 -17.98 8.98
CA CYS A 35 25.14 -17.24 9.68
C CYS A 35 25.21 -15.79 9.19
N THR A 36 24.99 -15.55 7.89
CA THR A 36 24.82 -14.20 7.34
C THR A 36 23.68 -13.46 8.01
N VAL A 37 22.48 -14.05 8.03
CA VAL A 37 21.28 -13.40 8.61
C VAL A 37 21.44 -13.21 10.11
N PHE A 38 21.99 -14.20 10.80
CA PHE A 38 22.29 -14.12 12.23
C PHE A 38 23.25 -12.97 12.55
N PHE A 39 24.36 -12.86 11.83
CA PHE A 39 25.33 -11.79 12.03
C PHE A 39 24.70 -10.41 11.77
N ARG A 40 24.02 -10.24 10.64
CA ARG A 40 23.30 -8.99 10.31
C ARG A 40 22.32 -8.58 11.40
N ARG A 41 21.46 -9.48 11.86
CA ARG A 41 20.47 -9.20 12.91
C ARG A 41 21.13 -8.84 14.25
N SER A 42 22.22 -9.52 14.58
CA SER A 42 22.94 -9.29 15.84
C SER A 42 23.64 -7.93 15.84
N VAL A 43 24.20 -7.51 14.71
CA VAL A 43 24.79 -6.17 14.55
C VAL A 43 23.72 -5.07 14.56
N ILE A 44 22.66 -5.21 13.77
CA ILE A 44 21.58 -4.20 13.69
C ILE A 44 20.91 -3.96 15.05
N LYS A 45 20.68 -5.02 15.83
CA LYS A 45 20.03 -4.93 17.14
C LYS A 45 20.99 -4.58 18.27
N ASN A 46 22.28 -4.38 17.98
CA ASN A 46 23.34 -4.29 18.97
C ASN A 46 23.20 -5.39 20.05
N ALA A 47 23.04 -6.64 19.60
CA ALA A 47 22.62 -7.74 20.46
C ALA A 47 23.71 -8.11 21.47
N ASP A 48 23.38 -7.99 22.76
CA ASP A 48 24.21 -8.48 23.85
C ASP A 48 23.75 -9.89 24.27
N TYR A 49 24.48 -10.90 23.82
CA TYR A 49 24.18 -12.29 24.16
C TYR A 49 25.01 -12.72 25.37
N SER A 50 24.46 -13.61 26.21
CA SER A 50 25.22 -14.28 27.28
C SER A 50 25.36 -15.77 27.00
N CYS A 51 26.50 -16.36 27.36
CA CYS A 51 26.68 -17.81 27.35
C CYS A 51 26.25 -18.40 28.69
N LEU A 52 25.51 -19.51 28.67
CA LEU A 52 25.09 -20.25 29.86
C LEU A 52 26.09 -21.35 30.29
N ARG A 53 27.23 -21.43 29.61
CA ARG A 53 28.34 -22.39 29.86
C ARG A 53 29.67 -21.62 29.92
N HIS A 54 30.78 -22.26 29.57
CA HIS A 54 32.14 -21.70 29.67
C HIS A 54 32.58 -20.84 28.46
N ARG A 55 31.62 -20.24 27.73
CA ARG A 55 31.90 -19.36 26.56
C ARG A 55 32.70 -20.00 25.41
N ASP A 56 32.80 -21.33 25.40
CA ASP A 56 33.58 -22.17 24.49
C ASP A 56 32.71 -23.15 23.67
N CYS A 57 31.40 -22.91 23.62
CA CYS A 57 30.45 -23.79 22.94
C CYS A 57 30.86 -24.05 21.48
N GLN A 58 30.89 -25.32 21.09
CA GLN A 58 31.11 -25.70 19.70
C GLN A 58 30.00 -25.17 18.78
N VAL A 59 30.39 -24.66 17.61
CA VAL A 59 29.49 -24.09 16.60
C VAL A 59 29.68 -24.83 15.28
N PHE A 60 28.75 -25.73 14.98
CA PHE A 60 28.62 -26.47 13.71
C PHE A 60 27.15 -26.51 13.27
N LYS A 61 26.84 -27.07 12.09
CA LYS A 61 25.53 -26.94 11.42
C LYS A 61 24.33 -27.23 12.34
N GLU A 62 24.40 -28.30 13.12
CA GLU A 62 23.35 -28.79 14.01
C GLU A 62 23.28 -27.98 15.32
N LEU A 63 24.43 -27.63 15.91
CA LEU A 63 24.49 -26.96 17.23
C LEU A 63 24.63 -25.44 17.19
N ARG A 64 24.71 -24.81 16.01
CA ARG A 64 24.86 -23.35 15.88
C ARG A 64 23.70 -22.56 16.51
N ALA A 65 22.55 -23.16 16.79
CA ALA A 65 21.45 -22.50 17.48
C ALA A 65 21.57 -22.55 19.01
N ALA A 66 22.38 -23.46 19.57
CA ALA A 66 22.45 -23.74 21.00
C ALA A 66 23.06 -22.59 21.82
N CYS A 67 24.02 -21.84 21.27
CA CYS A 67 24.62 -20.70 21.96
C CYS A 67 24.81 -19.50 21.02
N LYS A 68 23.95 -18.50 21.15
CA LYS A 68 24.02 -17.26 20.36
C LYS A 68 25.28 -16.46 20.65
N TYR A 69 25.73 -16.44 21.92
CA TYR A 69 26.97 -15.77 22.31
C TYR A 69 28.19 -16.35 21.57
N CYS A 70 28.47 -17.64 21.73
CA CYS A 70 29.64 -18.27 21.10
C CYS A 70 29.57 -18.21 19.57
N ARG A 71 28.37 -18.31 18.98
CA ARG A 71 28.19 -18.12 17.54
C ARG A 71 28.54 -16.70 17.11
N PHE A 72 28.06 -15.69 17.80
CA PHE A 72 28.33 -14.29 17.46
C PHE A 72 29.80 -13.92 17.67
N GLN A 73 30.39 -14.36 18.78
CA GLN A 73 31.82 -14.21 19.04
C GLN A 73 32.66 -14.91 17.97
N LYS A 74 32.26 -16.09 17.50
CA LYS A 74 32.92 -16.76 16.38
C LYS A 74 32.81 -15.95 15.09
N CYS A 75 31.66 -15.33 14.79
CA CYS A 75 31.52 -14.41 13.65
C CYS A 75 32.53 -13.25 13.70
N ILE A 76 32.66 -12.61 14.86
CA ILE A 76 33.58 -11.49 15.06
C ILE A 76 35.04 -11.98 14.97
N ARG A 77 35.37 -13.11 15.62
CA ARG A 77 36.73 -13.67 15.65
C ARG A 77 37.25 -14.04 14.27
N PHE A 78 36.40 -14.55 13.39
CA PHE A 78 36.74 -14.82 11.99
C PHE A 78 36.76 -13.56 11.11
N GLY A 79 36.48 -12.38 11.66
CA GLY A 79 36.63 -11.11 10.95
C GLY A 79 35.42 -10.68 10.14
N MET A 80 34.22 -11.22 10.41
CA MET A 80 32.99 -10.65 9.82
C MET A 80 32.87 -9.19 10.28
N LYS A 81 32.97 -8.25 9.34
CA LYS A 81 33.02 -6.82 9.69
C LYS A 81 31.63 -6.25 9.87
N GLN A 82 31.40 -5.61 11.03
CA GLN A 82 30.17 -4.88 11.31
C GLN A 82 29.95 -3.72 10.33
N SER A 83 31.03 -3.09 9.84
CA SER A 83 30.98 -1.98 8.86
C SER A 83 30.34 -2.36 7.51
N PHE A 84 30.32 -3.64 7.15
CA PHE A 84 29.62 -4.13 5.96
C PHE A 84 28.12 -4.37 6.18
N VAL A 85 27.65 -4.24 7.42
CA VAL A 85 26.23 -4.35 7.76
C VAL A 85 25.58 -2.98 7.56
N VAL A 86 25.04 -2.77 6.35
CA VAL A 86 24.21 -1.60 6.07
C VAL A 86 22.80 -1.84 6.64
N THR A 87 22.32 -0.91 7.46
CA THR A 87 20.89 -0.75 7.75
C THR A 87 20.19 -0.29 6.48
N ARG A 88 19.82 -1.22 5.60
CA ARG A 88 18.82 -0.91 4.57
C ARG A 88 17.52 -0.52 5.25
N ASP A 89 16.85 0.51 4.72
CA ASP A 89 15.44 0.78 5.00
C ASP A 89 14.64 -0.51 4.89
N LEU A 90 13.63 -0.63 5.77
CA LEU A 90 12.79 -1.80 5.94
C LEU A 90 12.22 -2.28 4.60
N THR A 91 12.91 -3.19 3.92
CA THR A 91 12.38 -3.91 2.77
C THR A 91 11.59 -5.10 3.32
N GLY A 92 10.42 -4.80 3.90
CA GLY A 92 9.49 -5.71 4.57
C GLY A 92 8.14 -5.01 4.78
N PRO A 93 7.05 -5.77 5.05
CA PRO A 93 5.68 -5.28 4.87
C PRO A 93 5.46 -4.00 5.68
N ARG A 94 4.90 -2.98 5.02
CA ARG A 94 4.52 -1.71 5.66
C ARG A 94 3.74 -2.05 6.93
N ASN A 95 4.22 -1.58 8.08
CA ASN A 95 3.34 -1.44 9.23
C ASN A 95 2.09 -0.73 8.70
N SER A 96 0.93 -1.34 8.84
CA SER A 96 -0.35 -0.64 8.76
C SER A 96 -0.51 0.23 10.01
N SER A 97 0.47 1.10 10.27
CA SER A 97 0.08 2.46 10.60
C SER A 97 -0.77 2.84 9.42
N LEU A 98 -2.09 2.93 9.61
CA LEU A 98 -2.89 3.85 8.83
C LEU A 98 -1.98 5.05 8.60
N PHE A 99 -1.60 5.30 7.35
CA PHE A 99 -1.06 6.60 7.03
C PHE A 99 -2.17 7.52 7.51
N SER A 100 -2.00 8.14 8.68
CA SER A 100 -2.57 9.44 8.90
C SER A 100 -1.88 10.25 7.82
N LEU A 101 -2.44 10.21 6.61
CA LEU A 101 -2.14 11.21 5.61
C LEU A 101 -2.26 12.50 6.41
N ASN A 102 -1.17 13.25 6.53
CA ASN A 102 -1.23 14.63 6.98
C ASN A 102 -1.93 15.42 5.87
N VAL A 103 -3.16 15.04 5.52
CA VAL A 103 -4.09 15.91 4.83
C VAL A 103 -4.32 17.01 5.85
N ALA A 104 -3.86 18.21 5.53
CA ALA A 104 -4.09 19.35 6.41
C ALA A 104 -5.58 19.37 6.74
N GLN A 105 -5.92 19.37 8.03
CA GLN A 105 -7.32 19.35 8.46
C GLN A 105 -8.14 20.48 7.83
N SER A 106 -7.47 21.58 7.45
CA SER A 106 -8.03 22.65 6.64
C SER A 106 -8.59 22.16 5.29
N LEU A 107 -7.89 21.29 4.56
CA LEU A 107 -8.35 20.73 3.27
C LEU A 107 -9.61 19.89 3.45
N VAL A 108 -9.61 19.01 4.45
CA VAL A 108 -10.76 18.15 4.76
C VAL A 108 -11.94 19.00 5.21
N LYS A 109 -11.71 20.00 6.07
CA LYS A 109 -12.75 20.92 6.54
C LYS A 109 -13.36 21.72 5.40
N THR A 110 -12.56 22.27 4.49
CA THR A 110 -13.07 22.99 3.30
C THR A 110 -13.92 22.08 2.43
N MET A 111 -13.48 20.84 2.19
CA MET A 111 -14.26 19.86 1.43
C MET A 111 -15.59 19.54 2.11
N VAL A 112 -15.60 19.28 3.42
CA VAL A 112 -16.83 18.96 4.18
C VAL A 112 -17.82 20.12 4.18
N VAL A 113 -17.38 21.36 4.39
CA VAL A 113 -18.27 22.55 4.35
C VAL A 113 -18.89 22.70 2.96
N MET A 114 -18.05 22.62 1.92
CA MET A 114 -18.52 22.75 0.55
C MET A 114 -19.51 21.64 0.17
N GLN A 115 -19.26 20.40 0.59
CA GLN A 115 -20.25 19.33 0.45
C GLN A 115 -21.54 19.71 1.16
N GLN A 116 -21.52 20.18 2.41
CA GLN A 116 -22.77 20.55 3.08
C GLN A 116 -23.58 21.63 2.34
N ASP A 117 -22.92 22.60 1.72
CA ASP A 117 -23.57 23.70 1.02
C ASP A 117 -24.07 23.31 -0.39
N ASN A 118 -23.27 22.60 -1.18
CA ASN A 118 -23.69 22.11 -2.51
C ASN A 118 -24.93 21.22 -2.41
N TRP A 119 -25.03 20.45 -1.33
CA TRP A 119 -26.21 19.62 -1.09
C TRP A 119 -27.45 20.42 -0.66
N LYS A 120 -27.30 21.61 -0.07
CA LYS A 120 -28.43 22.51 0.16
C LYS A 120 -28.89 23.10 -1.17
N GLU A 121 -27.95 23.52 -2.01
CA GLU A 121 -28.25 24.08 -3.33
C GLU A 121 -28.95 23.07 -4.24
N HIS A 122 -28.50 21.81 -4.25
CA HIS A 122 -29.13 20.77 -5.05
C HIS A 122 -30.39 20.16 -4.41
N ARG A 123 -30.78 20.60 -3.20
CA ARG A 123 -32.00 20.12 -2.52
C ARG A 123 -33.26 20.42 -3.32
N ASP A 124 -33.31 21.59 -3.96
CA ASP A 124 -34.48 22.03 -4.73
C ASP A 124 -34.63 21.26 -6.05
N ASN A 125 -33.62 20.47 -6.44
CA ASN A 125 -33.66 19.58 -7.59
C ASN A 125 -33.93 18.11 -7.21
N GLN A 126 -34.43 17.86 -5.99
CA GLN A 126 -34.78 16.51 -5.56
C GLN A 126 -36.06 16.01 -6.23
N VAL A 127 -36.10 14.72 -6.51
CA VAL A 127 -37.33 14.06 -6.94
C VAL A 127 -38.33 14.03 -5.80
N GLU A 128 -39.60 14.33 -6.10
CA GLU A 128 -40.69 14.36 -5.12
C GLU A 128 -40.91 12.99 -4.44
N LYS A 129 -40.67 11.90 -5.18
CA LYS A 129 -40.73 10.53 -4.68
C LYS A 129 -39.46 9.77 -5.06
N MET A 130 -38.88 9.08 -4.07
CA MET A 130 -37.72 8.21 -4.27
C MET A 130 -38.02 7.16 -5.36
N ARG A 131 -37.14 7.11 -6.37
CA ARG A 131 -37.24 6.21 -7.53
C ARG A 131 -35.85 5.82 -8.02
N ARG A 132 -35.80 4.78 -8.86
CA ARG A 132 -34.55 4.36 -9.53
C ARG A 132 -33.99 5.50 -10.40
N ALA A 133 -32.66 5.63 -10.40
CA ALA A 133 -31.94 6.58 -11.23
C ALA A 133 -32.05 6.21 -12.71
N THR A 134 -32.34 7.21 -13.54
CA THR A 134 -32.28 7.13 -15.01
C THR A 134 -30.93 7.66 -15.50
N VAL A 135 -30.62 7.43 -16.78
CA VAL A 135 -29.43 8.01 -17.42
C VAL A 135 -29.41 9.54 -17.30
N SER A 136 -30.58 10.19 -17.37
CA SER A 136 -30.69 11.64 -17.22
C SER A 136 -30.26 12.09 -15.82
N ASP A 137 -30.69 11.38 -14.78
CA ASP A 137 -30.32 11.67 -13.39
C ASP A 137 -28.81 11.55 -13.21
N VAL A 138 -28.22 10.47 -13.73
CA VAL A 138 -26.78 10.22 -13.63
C VAL A 138 -25.98 11.32 -14.36
N ASN A 139 -26.40 11.71 -15.56
CA ASN A 139 -25.76 12.79 -16.31
C ASN A 139 -25.85 14.13 -15.57
N GLN A 140 -26.99 14.41 -14.92
CA GLN A 140 -27.13 15.60 -14.08
C GLN A 140 -26.19 15.55 -12.87
N MET A 141 -26.06 14.39 -12.21
CA MET A 141 -25.15 14.23 -11.07
C MET A 141 -23.70 14.46 -11.48
N PHE A 142 -23.29 13.97 -12.65
CA PHE A 142 -21.96 14.24 -13.18
C PHE A 142 -21.74 15.73 -13.41
N LYS A 143 -22.67 16.42 -14.05
CA LYS A 143 -22.56 17.88 -14.27
C LYS A 143 -22.35 18.64 -12.96
N TRP A 144 -23.17 18.37 -11.95
CA TRP A 144 -23.02 18.99 -10.63
C TRP A 144 -21.68 18.64 -9.99
N SER A 145 -21.29 17.37 -10.02
CA SER A 145 -20.04 16.91 -9.40
C SER A 145 -18.79 17.51 -10.04
N PHE A 146 -18.78 17.69 -11.36
CA PHE A 146 -17.67 18.36 -12.04
C PHE A 146 -17.60 19.85 -11.73
N ASN A 147 -18.75 20.54 -11.68
CA ASN A 147 -18.78 21.94 -11.26
C ASN A 147 -18.27 22.10 -9.82
N ASN A 148 -18.72 21.23 -8.92
CA ASN A 148 -18.26 21.20 -7.53
C ASN A 148 -16.76 20.88 -7.45
N ALA A 149 -16.24 19.95 -8.25
CA ALA A 149 -14.81 19.68 -8.28
C ALA A 149 -14.00 20.91 -8.74
N ILE A 150 -14.50 21.67 -9.73
CA ILE A 150 -13.86 22.89 -10.23
C ILE A 150 -13.87 23.99 -9.15
N GLU A 151 -15.02 24.23 -8.52
CA GLU A 151 -15.16 25.23 -7.45
C GLU A 151 -14.26 24.90 -6.25
N TRP A 152 -14.17 23.62 -5.88
CA TRP A 152 -13.28 23.16 -4.82
C TRP A 152 -11.82 23.38 -5.20
N ALA A 153 -11.44 23.00 -6.42
CA ALA A 153 -10.07 23.14 -6.91
C ALA A 153 -9.66 24.62 -7.01
N ALA A 154 -10.59 25.51 -7.38
CA ALA A 154 -10.37 26.96 -7.46
C ALA A 154 -10.01 27.62 -6.12
N GLN A 155 -10.25 26.95 -4.98
CA GLN A 155 -9.80 27.42 -3.66
C GLN A 155 -8.28 27.28 -3.46
N PHE A 156 -7.58 26.57 -4.34
CA PHE A 156 -6.15 26.31 -4.23
C PHE A 156 -5.35 27.13 -5.23
N GLU A 157 -4.45 27.94 -4.71
CA GLU A 157 -3.54 28.75 -5.53
C GLU A 157 -2.77 27.93 -6.59
N PRO A 158 -2.26 26.72 -6.29
CA PRO A 158 -1.59 25.91 -7.31
C PRO A 158 -2.47 25.57 -8.51
N PHE A 159 -3.78 25.38 -8.30
CA PHE A 159 -4.72 25.06 -9.37
C PHE A 159 -5.08 26.30 -10.20
N VAL A 160 -5.27 27.44 -9.55
CA VAL A 160 -5.57 28.72 -10.22
C VAL A 160 -4.41 29.19 -11.11
N ARG A 161 -3.16 28.82 -10.77
CA ARG A 161 -1.97 29.11 -11.59
C ARG A 161 -1.83 28.27 -12.85
N LEU A 162 -2.55 27.16 -12.96
CA LEU A 162 -2.51 26.30 -14.15
C LEU A 162 -3.20 26.97 -15.34
N SER A 163 -2.75 26.64 -16.55
CA SER A 163 -3.47 27.03 -17.77
C SER A 163 -4.84 26.34 -17.85
N ASN A 164 -5.77 26.91 -18.61
CA ASN A 164 -7.09 26.30 -18.86
C ASN A 164 -7.00 24.86 -19.41
N LYS A 165 -5.93 24.54 -20.15
CA LYS A 165 -5.70 23.19 -20.68
C LYS A 165 -5.33 22.22 -19.55
N GLU A 166 -4.43 22.63 -18.67
CA GLU A 166 -3.98 21.82 -17.53
C GLU A 166 -5.08 21.65 -16.48
N GLN A 167 -5.84 22.70 -16.19
CA GLN A 167 -7.01 22.61 -15.31
C GLN A 167 -8.01 21.56 -15.81
N LYS A 168 -8.30 21.56 -17.12
CA LYS A 168 -9.15 20.55 -17.75
C LYS A 168 -8.58 19.14 -17.59
N CYS A 169 -7.27 18.95 -17.79
CA CYS A 169 -6.63 17.64 -17.58
C CYS A 169 -6.74 17.15 -16.13
N VAL A 170 -6.52 18.03 -15.16
CA VAL A 170 -6.65 17.67 -13.74
C VAL A 170 -8.09 17.28 -13.40
N ILE A 171 -9.07 18.07 -13.84
CA ILE A 171 -10.48 17.80 -13.56
C ILE A 171 -10.97 16.57 -14.33
N SER A 172 -10.50 16.30 -15.55
CA SER A 172 -10.88 15.09 -16.30
C SER A 172 -10.38 13.81 -15.63
N GLU A 173 -9.17 13.85 -15.05
CA GLU A 173 -8.58 12.69 -14.37
C GLU A 173 -9.18 12.47 -12.97
N TYR A 174 -9.34 13.53 -12.18
CA TYR A 174 -9.67 13.41 -10.76
C TYR A 174 -11.09 13.87 -10.39
N GLY A 175 -11.82 14.53 -11.29
CA GLY A 175 -13.15 15.06 -11.02
C GLY A 175 -14.18 13.97 -10.72
N PHE A 176 -14.06 12.79 -11.33
CA PHE A 176 -14.91 11.64 -11.02
C PHE A 176 -14.76 11.16 -9.57
N MET A 177 -13.55 11.25 -9.01
CA MET A 177 -13.33 10.88 -7.60
C MET A 177 -14.08 11.80 -6.64
N PHE A 178 -14.30 13.07 -7.02
CA PHE A 178 -15.11 14.01 -6.26
C PHE A 178 -16.55 13.51 -6.13
N PHE A 179 -17.15 13.03 -7.22
CA PHE A 179 -18.47 12.40 -7.22
C PHE A 179 -18.52 11.20 -6.25
N ILE A 180 -17.56 10.28 -6.34
CA ILE A 180 -17.55 9.06 -5.52
C ILE A 180 -17.40 9.37 -4.03
N ILE A 181 -16.49 10.28 -3.66
CA ILE A 181 -16.27 10.69 -2.27
C ILE A 181 -17.53 11.37 -1.71
N ASP A 182 -18.12 12.28 -2.49
CA ASP A 182 -19.31 13.02 -2.08
C ASP A 182 -20.53 12.11 -1.91
N GLN A 183 -20.81 11.22 -2.87
CA GLN A 183 -21.89 10.24 -2.74
C GLN A 183 -21.59 9.24 -1.62
N GLY A 184 -20.34 8.78 -1.51
CA GLY A 184 -19.92 7.78 -0.53
C GLY A 184 -20.10 8.24 0.91
N PHE A 185 -19.75 9.50 1.21
CA PHE A 185 -19.93 10.08 2.54
C PHE A 185 -21.39 9.99 3.01
N ARG A 186 -22.35 10.32 2.15
CA ARG A 186 -23.78 10.23 2.47
C ARG A 186 -24.31 8.82 2.53
N ASN A 187 -23.88 7.97 1.61
CA ASN A 187 -24.32 6.58 1.59
C ASN A 187 -23.86 5.83 2.84
N ALA A 188 -22.72 6.20 3.41
CA ALA A 188 -22.26 5.68 4.70
C ALA A 188 -23.19 6.04 5.87
N GLU A 189 -23.82 7.22 5.85
CA GLU A 189 -24.73 7.67 6.93
C GLU A 189 -26.20 7.26 6.71
N LYS A 190 -26.65 7.19 5.46
CA LYS A 190 -28.09 7.15 5.13
C LYS A 190 -28.55 5.91 4.37
N SER A 191 -27.63 5.15 3.77
CA SER A 191 -28.08 4.08 2.88
C SER A 191 -28.52 2.84 3.64
N ARG A 192 -29.53 2.16 3.08
CA ARG A 192 -29.95 0.82 3.48
C ARG A 192 -29.07 -0.20 2.73
N GLU A 193 -28.89 -1.39 3.29
CA GLU A 193 -28.11 -2.44 2.64
C GLU A 193 -28.57 -2.67 1.19
N GLY A 194 -27.61 -2.67 0.25
CA GLY A 194 -27.87 -2.93 -1.17
C GLY A 194 -28.34 -1.74 -2.01
N ILE A 195 -28.47 -0.54 -1.46
CA ILE A 195 -28.91 0.65 -2.20
C ILE A 195 -27.78 1.70 -2.24
N TRP A 196 -27.62 2.40 -3.37
CA TRP A 196 -26.76 3.58 -3.49
C TRP A 196 -27.60 4.79 -3.90
N MET A 197 -27.74 5.77 -3.01
CA MET A 197 -28.52 6.99 -3.24
C MET A 197 -27.69 8.08 -3.93
N LEU A 198 -28.34 8.82 -4.84
CA LEU A 198 -27.82 9.99 -5.52
C LEU A 198 -28.32 11.30 -4.87
N GLN A 199 -27.66 12.42 -5.18
CA GLN A 199 -27.98 13.74 -4.61
C GLN A 199 -29.42 14.19 -4.82
N ASN A 200 -29.99 13.89 -5.99
CA ASN A 200 -31.36 14.23 -6.32
C ASN A 200 -32.40 13.30 -5.67
N GLY A 201 -32.01 12.36 -4.81
CA GLY A 201 -32.93 11.44 -4.13
C GLY A 201 -33.31 10.19 -4.93
N THR A 202 -32.71 10.00 -6.12
CA THR A 202 -32.81 8.74 -6.87
C THR A 202 -31.80 7.71 -6.37
N PHE A 203 -31.93 6.44 -6.76
CA PHE A 203 -31.04 5.37 -6.29
C PHE A 203 -30.64 4.34 -7.34
N PHE A 204 -29.54 3.65 -7.09
CA PHE A 204 -29.16 2.37 -7.70
C PHE A 204 -29.43 1.24 -6.71
N ASP A 205 -29.90 0.09 -7.22
CA ASP A 205 -30.12 -1.13 -6.45
C ASP A 205 -29.12 -2.19 -6.90
N TYR A 206 -28.43 -2.81 -5.95
CA TYR A 206 -27.43 -3.85 -6.19
C TYR A 206 -28.05 -5.20 -6.59
N PHE A 207 -29.29 -5.47 -6.18
CA PHE A 207 -29.92 -6.80 -6.33
C PHE A 207 -30.37 -7.15 -7.76
N ASP A 208 -30.35 -6.19 -8.69
CA ASP A 208 -30.76 -6.42 -10.08
C ASP A 208 -29.68 -7.15 -10.91
N TYR A 209 -28.41 -7.03 -10.52
CA TYR A 209 -27.32 -7.75 -11.22
C TYR A 209 -27.42 -9.28 -11.02
N SER A 210 -27.96 -9.73 -9.88
CA SER A 210 -28.19 -11.15 -9.61
C SER A 210 -29.39 -11.73 -10.38
N GLU A 211 -30.42 -10.95 -10.68
CA GLU A 211 -31.57 -11.44 -11.45
C GLU A 211 -31.26 -11.49 -12.95
N HIS A 212 -30.47 -10.56 -13.50
CA HIS A 212 -30.08 -10.60 -14.91
C HIS A 212 -29.08 -11.71 -15.27
N GLN A 213 -28.19 -12.14 -14.35
CA GLN A 213 -27.33 -13.31 -14.60
C GLN A 213 -28.10 -14.64 -14.65
N ASN A 214 -29.27 -14.73 -14.01
CA ASN A 214 -30.11 -15.93 -14.06
C ASN A 214 -30.94 -16.02 -15.36
N ILE A 215 -31.14 -14.90 -16.05
CA ILE A 215 -31.89 -14.86 -17.33
C ILE A 215 -30.98 -15.23 -18.50
N ASP A 216 -29.72 -14.78 -18.53
CA ASP A 216 -28.79 -15.12 -19.62
C ASP A 216 -28.32 -16.59 -19.58
N ASN A 217 -28.18 -17.19 -18.39
CA ASN A 217 -27.88 -18.63 -18.27
C ASN A 217 -29.05 -19.56 -18.68
N SER A 218 -30.25 -19.01 -18.90
CA SER A 218 -31.42 -19.78 -19.35
C SER A 218 -31.57 -19.83 -20.89
N LYS A 219 -30.83 -18.99 -21.63
CA LYS A 219 -30.91 -18.90 -23.10
C LYS A 219 -29.84 -19.71 -23.84
N GLU A 220 -28.88 -20.30 -23.14
CA GLU A 220 -27.82 -21.15 -23.72
C GLU A 220 -28.07 -22.67 -23.59
N LYS A 221 -29.26 -23.08 -23.13
CA LYS A 221 -29.68 -24.50 -23.06
C LYS A 221 -31.01 -24.78 -23.75
N ARG A 222 -31.18 -24.30 -24.99
CA ARG A 222 -32.17 -24.85 -25.92
C ARG A 222 -31.58 -25.00 -27.31
#